data_AF-A0A431R337-F1
#
_entry.id   AF-A0A431R337-F1
#
_cell.length_a   1.000
_cell.length_b   1.000
_cell.length_c   1.000
_cell.angle_alpha   90.00
_cell.angle_beta   90.00
_cell.angle_gamma   90.00
#
_symmetry.space_group_name_H-M   'P 1'
#
loop_
_entity.id
_entity.type
_entity.pdbx_description
1 polymer ?
#
loop_
_entity_poly.entity_id
_entity_poly.type
_entity_poly.pdbx_seq_one_letter_code
_entity_poly.pdbx_strand_id
1 'polypeptide(L)'
;MNIFADFNARIVKAVEALDLKDKEGAALDLSRIAVEPPRDASHGDLATNAAMVLAKPTGQNPRALAEKLAEALRGDADIASAEIAGPGFVNLRLKDAFWHAHLIALLGEGRNYGRSTIGGGRKANVEYVSANPTGPMHVGHCRGAVVGDTLANLMAFAGYDVTKEYVINDAGSQIDVLGRSALLRYRQALGEDI
;
A
#
# COMPACT_ATOMS: atom_id res chain seq x y z
N MET A 1 -11.68 0.82 6.15
CA MET A 1 -12.02 1.71 5.00
C MET A 1 -10.87 2.68 4.66
N ASN A 2 -10.42 2.81 3.40
CA ASN A 2 -9.39 3.80 2.99
C ASN A 2 -10.07 5.06 2.43
N ILE A 3 -10.00 6.18 3.15
CA ILE A 3 -10.67 7.44 2.76
C ILE A 3 -10.19 7.97 1.41
N PHE A 4 -8.91 7.82 1.08
CA PHE A 4 -8.36 8.31 -0.18
C PHE A 4 -8.91 7.51 -1.36
N ALA A 5 -9.06 6.19 -1.20
CA ALA A 5 -9.64 5.33 -2.23
C ALA A 5 -11.14 5.60 -2.42
N ASP A 6 -11.89 5.81 -1.33
CA ASP A 6 -13.31 6.19 -1.39
C ASP A 6 -13.48 7.52 -2.14
N PHE A 7 -12.80 8.57 -1.71
CA PHE A 7 -12.89 9.88 -2.36
C PHE A 7 -12.33 9.89 -3.77
N ASN A 8 -11.33 9.07 -4.09
CA ASN A 8 -10.86 8.91 -5.47
C ASN A 8 -11.99 8.37 -6.36
N ALA A 9 -12.72 7.34 -5.91
CA ALA A 9 -13.86 6.81 -6.64
C ALA A 9 -14.99 7.83 -6.80
N ARG A 10 -15.27 8.64 -5.76
CA ARG A 10 -16.26 9.73 -5.84
C ARG A 10 -15.84 10.84 -6.81
N ILE A 11 -14.57 11.23 -6.78
CA ILE A 11 -14.01 12.24 -7.70
C ILE A 11 -14.02 11.73 -9.14
N VAL A 12 -13.67 10.48 -9.38
CA VAL A 12 -13.76 9.85 -10.71
C VAL A 12 -15.20 9.92 -11.23
N LYS A 13 -16.19 9.56 -10.41
CA LYS A 13 -17.61 9.69 -10.77
C LYS A 13 -18.03 11.14 -11.04
N ALA A 14 -17.55 12.08 -10.24
CA ALA A 14 -17.81 13.50 -10.46
C ALA A 14 -17.22 13.97 -11.80
N VAL A 15 -16.01 13.53 -12.15
CA VAL A 15 -15.37 13.82 -13.44
C VAL A 15 -16.14 13.19 -14.61
N GLU A 16 -16.58 11.94 -14.48
CA GLU A 16 -17.39 11.26 -15.50
C GLU A 16 -18.71 12.01 -15.74
N ALA A 17 -19.35 12.52 -14.68
CA ALA A 17 -20.57 13.31 -14.78
C ALA A 17 -20.38 14.67 -15.48
N LEU A 18 -19.16 15.19 -15.57
CA LEU A 18 -18.84 16.40 -16.34
C LEU A 18 -18.80 16.14 -17.86
N ASP A 19 -18.89 14.87 -18.30
CA ASP A 19 -18.85 14.41 -19.70
C ASP A 19 -17.74 15.08 -20.53
N LEU A 20 -16.55 15.21 -19.93
CA LEU A 20 -15.39 15.78 -20.59
C LEU A 20 -14.86 14.81 -21.65
N LYS A 21 -14.54 15.34 -22.83
CA LYS A 21 -13.84 14.61 -23.91
C LYS A 21 -12.44 15.17 -24.09
N ASP A 22 -11.53 14.36 -24.59
CA ASP A 22 -10.25 14.88 -25.10
C ASP A 22 -10.45 15.71 -26.38
N LYS A 23 -9.35 16.22 -26.93
CA LYS A 23 -9.37 17.04 -28.15
C LYS A 23 -9.87 16.28 -29.39
N GLU A 24 -9.80 14.96 -29.36
CA GLU A 24 -10.19 14.04 -30.42
C GLU A 24 -11.61 13.48 -30.22
N GLY A 25 -12.29 13.82 -29.11
CA GLY A 25 -13.63 13.36 -28.78
C GLY A 25 -13.69 12.00 -28.08
N ALA A 26 -12.55 11.43 -27.69
CA ALA A 26 -12.45 10.14 -27.00
C ALA A 26 -12.57 10.27 -25.48
N ALA A 27 -12.67 9.11 -24.82
CA ALA A 27 -12.76 9.02 -23.36
C ALA A 27 -11.41 9.35 -22.71
N LEU A 28 -11.46 10.02 -21.57
CA LEU A 28 -10.28 10.44 -20.82
C LEU A 28 -9.66 9.29 -20.02
N ASP A 29 -8.33 9.25 -19.96
CA ASP A 29 -7.60 8.41 -19.02
C ASP A 29 -7.66 9.01 -17.60
N LEU A 30 -8.41 8.36 -16.72
CA LEU A 30 -8.62 8.78 -15.34
C LEU A 30 -7.64 8.12 -14.36
N SER A 31 -6.77 7.21 -14.82
CA SER A 31 -5.89 6.41 -13.95
C SER A 31 -4.86 7.22 -13.17
N ARG A 32 -4.58 8.45 -13.62
CA ARG A 32 -3.62 9.37 -13.00
C ARG A 32 -4.26 10.33 -11.99
N ILE A 33 -5.58 10.28 -11.84
CA ILE A 33 -6.26 11.04 -10.79
C ILE A 33 -5.86 10.47 -9.44
N ALA A 34 -5.34 11.33 -8.58
CA ALA A 34 -4.93 10.99 -7.22
C ALA A 34 -5.74 11.80 -6.21
N VAL A 35 -5.91 11.21 -5.03
CA VAL A 35 -6.42 11.87 -3.84
C VAL A 35 -5.42 11.60 -2.72
N GLU A 36 -4.88 12.66 -2.13
CA GLU A 36 -3.77 12.60 -1.20
C GLU A 36 -4.01 13.58 -0.05
N PRO A 37 -3.35 13.42 1.11
CA PRO A 37 -3.39 14.45 2.13
C PRO A 37 -2.76 15.74 1.60
N PRO A 38 -3.34 16.93 1.86
CA PRO A 38 -2.72 18.19 1.51
C PRO A 38 -1.35 18.33 2.19
N ARG A 39 -0.41 19.00 1.52
CA ARG A 39 0.93 19.28 2.09
C ARG A 39 0.86 20.12 3.37
N ASP A 40 -0.14 20.99 3.47
CA ASP A 40 -0.43 21.82 4.63
C ASP A 40 -1.84 21.46 5.13
N ALA A 41 -1.95 21.03 6.39
CA ALA A 41 -3.21 20.61 7.00
C ALA A 41 -4.25 21.75 7.08
N SER A 42 -3.83 23.02 7.03
CA SER A 42 -4.77 24.16 6.97
C SER A 42 -5.60 24.19 5.68
N HIS A 43 -5.15 23.49 4.64
CA HIS A 43 -5.85 23.40 3.37
C HIS A 43 -6.99 22.36 3.35
N GLY A 44 -7.20 21.60 4.42
CA GLY A 44 -8.26 20.60 4.52
C GLY A 44 -7.71 19.19 4.72
N ASP A 45 -8.55 18.21 4.42
CA ASP A 45 -8.30 16.80 4.72
C ASP A 45 -7.80 16.02 3.52
N LEU A 46 -8.25 16.40 2.31
CA LEU A 46 -7.92 15.74 1.06
C LEU A 46 -7.55 16.77 0.00
N ALA A 47 -6.69 16.40 -0.93
CA ALA A 47 -6.39 17.17 -2.14
C ALA A 47 -6.46 16.26 -3.35
N THR A 48 -7.03 16.76 -4.45
CA THR A 48 -7.01 16.06 -5.74
C THR A 48 -6.32 16.86 -6.83
N ASN A 49 -5.58 16.14 -7.69
CA ASN A 49 -4.89 16.66 -8.86
C ASN A 49 -5.73 16.55 -10.15
N ALA A 50 -6.99 16.10 -10.07
CA ALA A 50 -7.79 15.71 -11.23
C ALA A 50 -7.82 16.78 -12.32
N ALA A 51 -8.10 18.04 -11.96
CA ALA A 51 -8.14 19.14 -12.92
C ALA A 51 -6.80 19.39 -13.63
N MET A 52 -5.66 19.19 -12.94
CA MET A 52 -4.33 19.29 -13.56
C MET A 52 -4.06 18.16 -14.55
N VAL A 53 -4.45 16.94 -14.20
CA VAL A 53 -4.26 15.76 -15.05
C VAL A 53 -5.10 15.86 -16.32
N LEU A 54 -6.33 16.35 -16.21
CA LEU A 54 -7.30 16.39 -17.31
C LEU A 54 -7.20 17.65 -18.19
N ALA A 55 -6.54 18.72 -17.72
CA ALA A 55 -6.39 19.96 -18.48
C ALA A 55 -5.72 19.78 -19.84
N LYS A 56 -4.60 19.07 -19.89
CA LYS A 56 -3.85 18.88 -21.15
C LYS A 56 -4.63 18.04 -22.18
N PRO A 57 -5.21 16.87 -21.82
CA PRO A 57 -6.04 16.08 -22.74
C PRO A 57 -7.27 16.83 -23.25
N THR A 58 -7.95 17.59 -22.39
CA THR A 58 -9.16 18.34 -22.76
C THR A 58 -8.88 19.68 -23.45
N GLY A 59 -7.63 20.15 -23.43
CA GLY A 59 -7.27 21.49 -23.92
C GLY A 59 -7.83 22.64 -23.09
N GLN A 60 -8.30 22.38 -21.87
CA GLN A 60 -8.90 23.39 -20.99
C GLN A 60 -7.89 23.97 -20.00
N ASN A 61 -8.17 25.16 -19.49
CA ASN A 61 -7.40 25.75 -18.40
C ASN A 61 -7.58 24.90 -17.12
N PRO A 62 -6.50 24.45 -16.44
CA PRO A 62 -6.63 23.62 -15.25
C PRO A 62 -7.41 24.28 -14.11
N ARG A 63 -7.33 25.61 -13.96
CA ARG A 63 -8.10 26.34 -12.95
C ARG A 63 -9.60 26.35 -13.27
N ALA A 64 -9.97 26.54 -14.54
CA ALA A 64 -11.37 26.47 -14.96
C ALA A 64 -11.96 25.06 -14.79
N LEU A 65 -11.16 24.01 -15.02
CA LEU A 65 -11.57 22.64 -14.70
C LEU A 65 -11.70 22.43 -13.19
N ALA A 66 -10.79 22.99 -12.40
CA ALA A 66 -10.85 22.91 -10.94
C ALA A 66 -12.11 23.60 -10.39
N GLU A 67 -12.57 24.70 -11.01
CA GLU A 67 -13.84 25.37 -10.67
C GLU A 67 -15.05 24.46 -10.92
N LYS A 68 -15.14 23.85 -12.11
CA LYS A 68 -16.21 22.89 -12.42
C LYS A 68 -16.21 21.70 -11.48
N LEU A 69 -15.02 21.15 -11.19
CA LEU A 69 -14.87 20.01 -10.31
C LEU A 69 -15.21 20.38 -8.86
N ALA A 70 -14.73 21.50 -8.35
CA ALA A 70 -15.02 21.96 -6.99
C ALA A 70 -16.53 22.19 -6.81
N GLU A 71 -17.20 22.74 -7.81
CA GLU A 71 -18.67 22.92 -7.77
C GLU A 71 -19.39 21.57 -7.71
N ALA A 72 -19.02 20.60 -8.55
CA ALA A 72 -19.59 19.26 -8.49
C ALA A 72 -19.37 18.59 -7.12
N LEU A 73 -18.17 18.74 -6.55
CA LEU A 73 -17.81 18.15 -5.26
C LEU A 73 -18.50 18.81 -4.06
N ARG A 74 -18.91 20.08 -4.15
CA ARG A 74 -19.75 20.72 -3.11
C ARG A 74 -21.11 20.06 -2.95
N GLY A 75 -21.59 19.33 -3.95
CA GLY A 75 -22.81 18.55 -3.88
C GLY A 75 -22.68 17.24 -3.08
N ASP A 76 -21.46 16.81 -2.74
CA ASP A 76 -21.25 15.60 -1.95
C ASP A 76 -21.68 15.81 -0.48
N ALA A 77 -22.41 14.84 0.06
CA ALA A 77 -22.97 14.92 1.40
C ALA A 77 -21.91 15.02 2.51
N ASP A 78 -20.69 14.51 2.28
CA ASP A 78 -19.61 14.45 3.25
C ASP A 78 -18.61 15.62 3.12
N ILE A 79 -18.69 16.42 2.05
CA ILE A 79 -17.76 17.54 1.79
C ILE A 79 -18.32 18.84 2.40
N ALA A 80 -17.55 19.45 3.30
CA ALA A 80 -17.84 20.74 3.92
C ALA A 80 -17.43 21.92 3.03
N SER A 81 -16.23 21.85 2.43
CA SER A 81 -15.78 22.85 1.45
C SER A 81 -14.88 22.21 0.39
N ALA A 82 -14.90 22.80 -0.80
CA ALA A 82 -14.00 22.49 -1.91
C ALA A 82 -13.37 23.78 -2.43
N GLU A 83 -12.06 23.91 -2.22
CA GLU A 83 -11.27 25.12 -2.44
C GLU A 83 -10.15 24.87 -3.45
N ILE A 84 -9.96 25.80 -4.37
CA ILE A 84 -8.97 25.66 -5.44
C ILE A 84 -7.64 26.23 -4.97
N ALA A 85 -6.58 25.44 -5.07
CA ALA A 85 -5.22 25.84 -4.74
C ALA A 85 -4.29 25.85 -5.96
N GLY A 86 -3.45 26.88 -6.01
CA GLY A 86 -2.41 27.03 -7.01
C GLY A 86 -2.95 26.94 -8.45
N PRO A 87 -2.32 26.12 -9.32
CA PRO A 87 -2.68 26.04 -10.73
C PRO A 87 -3.96 25.24 -11.02
N GLY A 88 -4.49 24.47 -10.05
CA GLY A 88 -5.66 23.61 -10.28
C GLY A 88 -5.77 22.40 -9.37
N PHE A 89 -5.17 22.41 -8.17
CA PHE A 89 -5.51 21.44 -7.14
C PHE A 89 -6.86 21.80 -6.54
N VAL A 90 -7.65 20.80 -6.15
CA VAL A 90 -8.87 21.02 -5.37
C VAL A 90 -8.65 20.40 -4.00
N ASN A 91 -8.60 21.23 -2.97
CA ASN A 91 -8.55 20.79 -1.58
C ASN A 91 -9.96 20.66 -1.03
N LEU A 92 -10.20 19.63 -0.24
CA LEU A 92 -11.48 19.28 0.33
C LEU A 92 -11.37 19.26 1.84
N ARG A 93 -12.32 19.90 2.50
CA ARG A 93 -12.58 19.72 3.93
C ARG A 93 -13.82 18.85 4.09
N LEU A 94 -13.72 17.83 4.91
CA LEU A 94 -14.82 16.91 5.21
C LEU A 94 -15.63 17.43 6.39
N LYS A 95 -16.91 17.07 6.44
CA LYS A 95 -17.78 17.39 7.58
C LYS A 95 -17.41 16.52 8.77
N ASP A 96 -17.54 17.07 9.98
CA ASP A 96 -17.31 16.31 11.23
C ASP A 96 -18.16 15.02 11.31
N ALA A 97 -19.37 15.05 10.74
CA ALA A 97 -20.24 13.88 10.67
C ALA A 97 -19.61 12.69 9.93
N PHE A 98 -18.83 12.96 8.88
CA PHE A 98 -18.08 11.91 8.17
C PHE A 98 -17.05 11.27 9.11
N TRP A 99 -16.29 12.08 9.84
CA TRP A 99 -15.29 11.60 10.79
C TRP A 99 -15.91 10.79 11.94
N HIS A 100 -17.03 11.24 12.49
CA HIS A 100 -17.76 10.48 13.50
C HIS A 100 -18.23 9.12 12.97
N ALA A 101 -18.82 9.08 11.77
CA ALA A 101 -19.24 7.84 11.14
C ALA A 101 -18.04 6.92 10.85
N HIS A 102 -16.92 7.47 10.39
CA HIS A 102 -15.69 6.75 10.13
C HIS A 102 -15.12 6.12 11.41
N LEU A 103 -15.09 6.86 12.52
CA LEU A 103 -14.62 6.37 13.81
C LEU A 103 -15.51 5.24 14.34
N ILE A 104 -16.84 5.36 14.20
CA ILE A 104 -17.78 4.29 14.57
C ILE A 104 -17.50 3.03 13.74
N ALA A 105 -17.32 3.18 12.42
CA ALA A 105 -16.99 2.06 11.54
C ALA A 105 -15.64 1.41 11.91
N LEU A 106 -14.62 2.22 12.19
CA LEU A 106 -13.30 1.74 12.64
C LEU A 106 -13.41 0.93 13.93
N LEU A 107 -14.13 1.44 14.93
CA LEU A 107 -14.36 0.72 16.19
C LEU A 107 -15.13 -0.58 15.97
N GLY A 108 -16.08 -0.60 15.02
CA GLY A 108 -16.80 -1.80 14.62
C GLY A 108 -15.91 -2.85 13.91
N GLU A 109 -14.97 -2.42 13.06
CA GLU A 109 -13.99 -3.30 12.41
C GLU A 109 -12.96 -3.86 13.40
N GLY A 110 -12.60 -3.11 14.45
CA GLY A 110 -11.70 -3.53 15.51
C GLY A 110 -10.33 -3.98 14.98
N ARG A 111 -9.92 -5.22 15.31
CA ARG A 111 -8.65 -5.80 14.82
C ARG A 111 -8.62 -6.07 13.31
N ASN A 112 -9.78 -6.02 12.65
CA ASN A 112 -9.86 -6.15 11.20
C ASN A 112 -9.78 -4.80 10.49
N TYR A 113 -9.68 -3.69 11.21
CA TYR A 113 -9.52 -2.39 10.59
C TYR A 113 -8.28 -2.35 9.70
N GLY A 114 -8.46 -1.96 8.45
CA GLY A 114 -7.41 -1.92 7.43
C GLY A 114 -7.17 -3.26 6.71
N ARG A 115 -7.90 -4.33 7.07
CA ARG A 115 -7.86 -5.60 6.32
C ARG A 115 -8.36 -5.34 4.90
N SER A 116 -7.68 -5.92 3.91
CA SER A 116 -7.98 -5.70 2.50
C SER A 116 -8.20 -7.02 1.76
N THR A 117 -8.91 -6.95 0.63
CA THR A 117 -9.15 -8.05 -0.30
C THR A 117 -8.36 -7.89 -1.60
N ILE A 118 -7.46 -6.91 -1.69
CA ILE A 118 -6.64 -6.63 -2.89
C ILE A 118 -5.79 -7.83 -3.34
N GLY A 119 -5.41 -8.71 -2.42
CA GLY A 119 -4.74 -9.96 -2.73
C GLY A 119 -5.59 -10.92 -3.54
N GLY A 120 -6.91 -10.90 -3.36
CA GLY A 120 -7.85 -11.73 -4.12
C GLY A 120 -7.62 -13.23 -3.96
N GLY A 121 -7.05 -13.68 -2.84
CA GLY A 121 -6.68 -15.09 -2.63
C GLY A 121 -5.50 -15.56 -3.48
N ARG A 122 -4.79 -14.65 -4.15
CA ARG A 122 -3.58 -15.02 -4.90
C ARG A 122 -2.53 -15.60 -3.96
N LYS A 123 -1.92 -16.70 -4.39
CA LYS A 123 -0.85 -17.35 -3.65
C LYS A 123 0.42 -16.51 -3.68
N ALA A 124 1.05 -16.37 -2.52
CA ALA A 124 2.34 -15.71 -2.37
C ALA A 124 3.25 -16.57 -1.49
N ASN A 125 4.45 -16.88 -1.98
CA ASN A 125 5.50 -17.47 -1.15
C ASN A 125 6.43 -16.36 -0.66
N VAL A 126 6.65 -16.28 0.64
CA VAL A 126 7.60 -15.37 1.27
C VAL A 126 8.68 -16.22 1.94
N GLU A 127 9.81 -16.34 1.26
CA GLU A 127 11.00 -16.99 1.80
C GLU A 127 11.84 -15.97 2.58
N TYR A 128 12.25 -16.32 3.80
CA TYR A 128 13.12 -15.45 4.60
C TYR A 128 13.96 -16.23 5.63
N VAL A 129 15.00 -15.57 6.13
CA VAL A 129 16.08 -16.12 6.96
C VAL A 129 17.00 -17.10 6.21
N SER A 130 16.49 -18.28 5.81
CA SER A 130 17.20 -19.34 5.06
C SER A 130 18.69 -19.44 5.39
N ALA A 131 19.02 -19.46 6.68
CA ALA A 131 20.42 -19.48 7.13
C ALA A 131 21.01 -20.88 6.97
N ASN A 132 22.27 -20.96 6.53
CA ASN A 132 22.98 -22.24 6.43
C ASN A 132 23.06 -22.89 7.83
N PRO A 133 22.77 -24.20 7.96
CA PRO A 133 22.68 -24.88 9.24
C PRO A 133 24.06 -25.32 9.77
N THR A 134 25.08 -24.48 9.58
CA THR A 134 26.49 -24.80 9.85
C THR A 134 27.12 -23.94 10.94
N GLY A 135 26.36 -22.97 11.46
CA GLY A 135 26.83 -22.08 12.53
C GLY A 135 25.69 -21.43 13.31
N PRO A 136 26.02 -20.69 14.38
CA PRO A 136 25.03 -20.03 15.21
C PRO A 136 24.37 -18.86 14.47
N MET A 137 23.12 -18.58 14.81
CA MET A 137 22.42 -17.41 14.30
C MET A 137 22.91 -16.12 14.98
N HIS A 138 23.15 -15.07 14.19
CA HIS A 138 23.41 -13.71 14.66
C HIS A 138 22.28 -12.71 14.33
N VAL A 139 22.41 -11.47 14.81
CA VAL A 139 21.44 -10.37 14.62
C VAL A 139 21.08 -10.10 13.16
N GLY A 140 21.99 -10.32 12.21
CA GLY A 140 21.68 -10.23 10.78
C GLY A 140 20.53 -11.15 10.33
N HIS A 141 20.46 -12.38 10.84
CA HIS A 141 19.34 -13.30 10.56
C HIS A 141 18.05 -12.82 11.21
N CYS A 142 18.14 -12.25 12.42
CA CYS A 142 16.98 -11.68 13.12
C CYS A 142 16.34 -10.54 12.31
N ARG A 143 17.15 -9.67 11.69
CA ARG A 143 16.64 -8.65 10.77
C ARG A 143 15.85 -9.28 9.62
N GLY A 144 16.38 -10.33 8.99
CA GLY A 144 15.68 -11.07 7.94
C GLY A 144 14.37 -11.69 8.43
N ALA A 145 14.38 -12.25 9.65
CA ALA A 145 13.22 -12.84 10.30
C ALA A 145 12.09 -11.80 10.50
N VAL A 146 12.41 -10.65 11.08
CA VAL A 146 11.43 -9.60 11.37
C VAL A 146 10.84 -9.02 10.09
N VAL A 147 11.68 -8.71 9.09
CA VAL A 147 11.21 -8.12 7.83
C VAL A 147 10.34 -9.12 7.07
N GLY A 148 10.80 -10.37 6.93
CA GLY A 148 10.07 -11.40 6.21
C GLY A 148 8.74 -11.76 6.86
N ASP A 149 8.74 -11.96 8.18
CA ASP A 149 7.51 -12.28 8.91
C ASP A 149 6.49 -11.13 8.86
N THR A 150 6.95 -9.89 9.03
CA THR A 150 6.08 -8.70 8.96
C THR A 150 5.49 -8.53 7.57
N LEU A 151 6.28 -8.71 6.51
CA LEU A 151 5.81 -8.65 5.13
C LEU A 151 4.76 -9.74 4.87
N ALA A 152 5.03 -10.98 5.27
CA ALA A 152 4.10 -12.08 5.11
C ALA A 152 2.78 -11.85 5.87
N ASN A 153 2.85 -11.32 7.09
CA ASN A 153 1.67 -10.95 7.87
C ASN A 153 0.87 -9.82 7.19
N LEU A 154 1.53 -8.79 6.66
CA LEU A 154 0.89 -7.70 5.92
C LEU A 154 0.21 -8.22 4.65
N MET A 155 0.86 -9.10 3.88
CA MET A 155 0.28 -9.70 2.68
C MET A 155 -0.95 -10.56 3.03
N ALA A 156 -0.87 -11.37 4.08
CA ALA A 156 -2.03 -12.14 4.55
C ALA A 156 -3.18 -11.21 5.00
N PHE A 157 -2.86 -10.11 5.69
CA PHE A 157 -3.83 -9.09 6.07
C PHE A 157 -4.44 -8.34 4.86
N ALA A 158 -3.71 -8.29 3.74
CA ALA A 158 -4.16 -7.76 2.46
C ALA A 158 -4.91 -8.79 1.58
N GLY A 159 -5.16 -10.00 2.10
CA GLY A 159 -5.99 -11.01 1.44
C GLY A 159 -5.25 -11.93 0.46
N TYR A 160 -3.94 -12.05 0.57
CA TYR A 160 -3.16 -13.08 -0.14
C TYR A 160 -3.19 -14.41 0.62
N ASP A 161 -3.09 -15.52 -0.12
CA ASP A 161 -2.85 -16.86 0.44
C ASP A 161 -1.33 -17.04 0.61
N VAL A 162 -0.83 -16.75 1.81
CA VAL A 162 0.62 -16.63 2.07
C VAL A 162 1.20 -17.94 2.62
N THR A 163 2.19 -18.48 1.92
CA THR A 163 3.11 -19.48 2.44
C THR A 163 4.37 -18.78 2.94
N LYS A 164 4.77 -19.06 4.18
CA LYS A 164 6.06 -18.63 4.73
C LYS A 164 7.04 -19.78 4.61
N GLU A 165 8.19 -19.54 3.98
CA GLU A 165 9.18 -20.58 3.73
C GLU A 165 10.52 -20.25 4.38
N TYR A 166 11.15 -21.30 4.90
CA TYR A 166 12.53 -21.28 5.37
C TYR A 166 13.26 -22.39 4.61
N VAL A 167 14.19 -22.01 3.74
CA VAL A 167 14.99 -23.00 3.02
C VAL A 167 16.16 -23.42 3.89
N ILE A 168 16.22 -24.70 4.21
CA ILE A 168 17.39 -25.30 4.85
C ILE A 168 18.33 -25.75 3.75
N ASN A 169 19.47 -25.10 3.64
CA ASN A 169 20.52 -25.54 2.73
C ASN A 169 21.34 -26.65 3.39
N ASP A 170 20.86 -27.88 3.27
CA ASP A 170 21.45 -29.09 3.84
C ASP A 170 22.42 -29.81 2.89
N ALA A 171 22.80 -29.16 1.78
CA ALA A 171 23.75 -29.68 0.81
C ALA A 171 24.98 -28.78 0.63
N GLY A 172 26.07 -29.38 0.15
CA GLY A 172 27.27 -28.67 -0.29
C GLY A 172 28.41 -28.64 0.73
N SER A 173 29.49 -27.96 0.34
CA SER A 173 30.80 -28.09 1.00
C SER A 173 30.80 -27.70 2.48
N GLN A 174 29.95 -26.76 2.91
CA GLN A 174 29.86 -26.39 4.33
C GLN A 174 29.30 -27.53 5.18
N ILE A 175 28.33 -28.27 4.66
CA ILE A 175 27.76 -29.46 5.33
C ILE A 175 28.78 -30.59 5.33
N ASP A 176 29.49 -30.81 4.23
CA ASP A 176 30.56 -31.82 4.16
C ASP A 176 31.69 -31.53 5.17
N VAL A 177 32.05 -30.24 5.33
CA VAL A 177 33.04 -29.80 6.33
C VAL A 177 32.51 -29.99 7.75
N LEU A 178 31.24 -29.66 8.01
CA LEU A 178 30.62 -29.87 9.31
C LEU A 178 30.60 -31.37 9.66
N GLY A 179 30.18 -32.22 8.74
CA GLY A 179 30.13 -33.68 8.93
C GLY A 179 31.51 -34.28 9.21
N ARG A 180 32.53 -33.89 8.44
CA ARG A 180 33.91 -34.33 8.68
C ARG A 180 34.44 -33.85 10.02
N SER A 181 34.22 -32.58 10.37
CA SER A 181 34.63 -32.01 11.66
C SER A 181 33.98 -32.75 12.83
N ALA A 182 32.68 -33.07 12.73
CA ALA A 182 31.95 -33.82 13.75
C ALA A 182 32.48 -35.26 13.89
N LEU A 183 32.78 -35.93 12.78
CA LEU A 183 33.36 -37.28 12.79
C LEU A 183 34.75 -37.30 13.44
N LEU A 184 35.62 -36.34 13.12
CA LEU A 184 36.95 -36.23 13.73
C LEU A 184 36.83 -35.97 15.24
N ARG A 185 35.92 -35.07 15.66
CA ARG A 185 35.67 -34.82 17.08
C ARG A 185 35.14 -36.07 17.80
N TYR A 186 34.28 -36.85 17.14
CA TYR A 186 33.77 -38.11 17.67
C TYR A 186 34.89 -39.15 17.89
N ARG A 187 35.77 -39.34 16.92
CA ARG A 187 36.93 -40.25 17.04
C ARG A 187 37.90 -39.82 18.14
N GLN A 188 38.18 -38.52 18.24
CA GLN A 188 38.98 -37.97 19.35
C GLN A 188 38.35 -38.31 20.71
N ALA A 189 37.02 -38.24 20.83
CA ALA A 189 36.32 -38.61 22.07
C ALA A 189 36.39 -40.11 22.40
N LEU A 190 36.68 -40.96 21.42
CA LEU A 190 36.94 -42.40 21.60
C LEU A 190 38.41 -42.71 21.93
N GLY A 191 39.28 -41.68 22.00
CA GLY A 191 40.68 -41.82 22.36
C GLY A 191 41.65 -41.96 21.18
N GLU A 192 41.19 -41.73 19.94
CA GLU A 192 42.09 -41.63 18.79
C GLU A 192 42.89 -40.31 18.83
N ASP A 193 44.17 -40.37 18.46
CA ASP A 193 45.04 -39.19 18.28
C ASP A 193 44.85 -38.65 16.85
N ILE A 194 44.35 -37.41 16.72
CA ILE A 194 43.87 -36.79 15.47
C ILE A 194 44.48 -35.42 15.27
#